data_AF-A0A7Z9WVJ3-F1
#
_entry.id   AF-A0A7Z9WVJ3-F1
#
_cell.length_a   1.000
_cell.length_b   1.000
_cell.length_c   1.000
_cell.angle_alpha   90.00
_cell.angle_beta   90.00
_cell.angle_gamma   90.00
#
_symmetry.space_group_name_H-M   'P 1'
#
loop_
_entity.id
_entity.type
_entity.pdbx_description
1 polymer ?
#
loop_
_entity_poly.entity_id
_entity_poly.type
_entity_poly.pdbx_seq_one_letter_code
_entity_poly.pdbx_strand_id
1 'polypeptide(L)'
;MKLSDQTLKSRIDALCKAVEENDSEAIELHLDWLTVLREVQVAEQLKELRDLLTINIEDERILSATSELTDASDRLQYVLESTEKAAEETLDLAETIGEELLALRDQVEDIHREKIDHLLGQVQALIMAQEYQDLTGQVLKRMIPAMEGMQKILEKLIAAAGHNLEELKKRDQDLMKGAGPNVTRSGKEDAVSSQDEVDDLLDSLGL
;
A
#
# COMPACT_ATOMS: atom_id res chain seq x y z
N MET A 1 7.05 -32.57 -23.70
CA MET A 1 7.51 -33.61 -24.67
C MET A 1 6.75 -33.35 -25.95
N LYS A 2 7.33 -32.67 -26.95
CA LYS A 2 6.60 -32.38 -28.20
C LYS A 2 6.32 -33.71 -28.91
N LEU A 3 5.09 -34.23 -28.80
CA LEU A 3 4.66 -35.32 -29.67
C LEU A 3 4.72 -34.80 -31.11
N SER A 4 5.38 -35.53 -32.01
CA SER A 4 5.38 -35.13 -33.42
C SER A 4 3.98 -35.33 -33.99
N ASP A 5 3.56 -34.43 -34.89
CA ASP A 5 2.29 -34.54 -35.62
C ASP A 5 2.11 -35.90 -36.30
N GLN A 6 3.22 -36.59 -36.58
CA GLN A 6 3.25 -37.91 -37.18
C GLN A 6 2.74 -39.01 -36.22
N THR A 7 3.02 -38.90 -34.92
CA THR A 7 2.53 -39.85 -33.90
C THR A 7 1.02 -39.65 -33.67
N LEU A 8 0.55 -38.40 -33.66
CA LEU A 8 -0.88 -38.09 -33.54
C LEU A 8 -1.66 -38.62 -34.75
N LYS A 9 -1.15 -38.37 -35.96
CA LYS A 9 -1.76 -38.85 -37.20
C LYS A 9 -1.85 -40.38 -37.24
N SER A 10 -0.76 -41.07 -36.91
CA SER A 10 -0.76 -42.54 -36.85
C SER A 10 -1.76 -43.11 -35.84
N ARG A 11 -2.02 -42.38 -34.74
CA ARG A 11 -2.96 -42.83 -33.70
C ARG A 11 -4.42 -42.54 -34.07
N ILE A 12 -4.68 -41.44 -34.77
CA ILE A 12 -5.99 -41.13 -35.35
C ILE A 12 -6.32 -42.16 -36.44
N ASP A 13 -5.36 -42.52 -37.30
CA ASP A 13 -5.56 -43.54 -38.32
C ASP A 13 -5.87 -44.92 -37.70
N ALA A 14 -5.20 -45.26 -36.58
CA ALA A 14 -5.47 -46.49 -35.82
C ALA A 14 -6.86 -46.47 -35.14
N LEU A 15 -7.30 -45.32 -34.62
CA LEU A 15 -8.64 -45.15 -34.07
C LEU A 15 -9.70 -45.27 -35.17
N CYS A 16 -9.51 -44.66 -36.34
CA CYS A 16 -10.42 -44.79 -37.48
C CYS A 16 -10.56 -46.26 -37.89
N LYS A 17 -9.45 -46.99 -37.95
CA LYS A 17 -9.45 -48.42 -38.26
C LYS A 17 -10.18 -49.25 -37.19
N ALA A 18 -9.97 -48.97 -35.90
CA ALA A 18 -10.67 -49.64 -34.81
C ALA A 18 -12.20 -49.40 -34.84
N VAL A 19 -12.62 -48.19 -35.25
CA VAL A 19 -14.03 -47.84 -35.48
C VAL A 19 -14.61 -48.59 -36.68
N GLU A 20 -13.84 -48.72 -37.77
CA GLU A 20 -14.24 -49.50 -38.96
C GLU A 20 -14.36 -51.01 -38.65
N GLU A 21 -13.48 -51.54 -37.82
CA GLU A 21 -13.48 -52.94 -37.37
C GLU A 21 -14.46 -53.21 -36.20
N ASN A 22 -15.11 -52.15 -35.69
CA ASN A 22 -16.03 -52.16 -34.56
C ASN A 22 -15.42 -52.79 -33.28
N ASP A 23 -14.11 -52.60 -33.10
CA ASP A 23 -13.33 -53.10 -31.96
C ASP A 23 -13.44 -52.12 -30.77
N SER A 24 -14.36 -52.40 -29.86
CA SER A 24 -14.59 -51.55 -28.68
C SER A 24 -13.38 -51.39 -27.76
N GLU A 25 -12.53 -52.42 -27.64
CA GLU A 25 -11.36 -52.39 -26.74
C GLU A 25 -10.27 -51.49 -27.32
N ALA A 26 -10.03 -51.57 -28.63
CA ALA A 26 -9.10 -50.70 -29.32
C ALA A 26 -9.59 -49.24 -29.39
N ILE A 27 -10.91 -49.01 -29.52
CA ILE A 27 -11.50 -47.67 -29.49
C ILE A 27 -11.28 -47.01 -28.12
N GLU A 28 -11.58 -47.71 -27.02
CA GLU A 28 -11.40 -47.20 -25.66
C GLU A 28 -9.94 -46.85 -25.38
N LEU A 29 -9.00 -47.74 -25.74
CA LEU A 29 -7.56 -47.51 -25.59
C LEU A 29 -7.06 -46.26 -26.35
N HIS A 30 -7.57 -46.05 -27.56
CA HIS A 30 -7.16 -44.90 -28.37
C HIS A 30 -7.81 -43.59 -27.92
N LEU A 31 -9.06 -43.62 -27.42
CA LEU A 31 -9.74 -42.47 -26.84
C LEU A 31 -9.14 -42.05 -25.50
N ASP A 32 -8.79 -42.99 -24.63
CA ASP A 32 -8.09 -42.72 -23.37
C ASP A 32 -6.75 -42.03 -23.62
N TRP A 33 -5.99 -42.51 -24.61
CA TRP A 33 -4.74 -41.88 -25.01
C TRP A 33 -4.95 -40.45 -25.53
N LEU A 34 -5.99 -40.19 -26.34
CA LEU A 34 -6.32 -38.84 -26.80
C LEU A 34 -6.74 -37.92 -25.65
N THR A 35 -7.44 -38.48 -24.65
CA THR A 35 -7.87 -37.76 -23.46
C THR A 35 -6.66 -37.34 -22.63
N VAL A 36 -5.77 -38.27 -22.32
CA VAL A 36 -4.51 -37.99 -21.60
C VAL A 36 -3.63 -37.00 -22.36
N LEU A 37 -3.52 -37.16 -23.68
CA LEU A 37 -2.76 -36.22 -24.51
C LEU A 37 -3.33 -34.79 -24.42
N ARG A 38 -4.66 -34.66 -24.47
CA ARG A 38 -5.34 -33.37 -24.36
C ARG A 38 -5.16 -32.76 -22.97
N GLU A 39 -5.24 -33.55 -21.91
CA GLU A 39 -4.98 -33.09 -20.55
C GLU A 39 -3.55 -32.55 -20.39
N VAL A 40 -2.56 -33.28 -20.91
CA VAL A 40 -1.15 -32.85 -20.88
C VAL A 40 -0.94 -31.57 -21.68
N GLN A 41 -1.53 -31.45 -22.87
CA GLN A 41 -1.38 -30.27 -23.72
C GLN A 41 -2.05 -29.03 -23.11
N VAL A 42 -3.23 -29.17 -22.51
CA VAL A 42 -3.91 -28.09 -21.78
C VAL A 42 -3.08 -27.67 -20.56
N ALA A 43 -2.49 -28.62 -19.83
CA ALA A 43 -1.61 -28.31 -18.70
C ALA A 43 -0.34 -27.57 -19.15
N GLU A 44 0.27 -27.94 -20.28
CA GLU A 44 1.44 -27.26 -20.84
C GLU A 44 1.10 -25.84 -21.31
N GLN A 45 -0.07 -25.64 -21.94
CA GLN A 45 -0.57 -24.31 -22.32
C GLN A 45 -0.89 -23.43 -21.11
N LEU A 46 -1.50 -23.98 -20.06
CA LEU A 46 -1.74 -23.25 -18.80
C LEU A 46 -0.43 -22.87 -18.12
N LYS A 47 0.59 -23.74 -18.21
CA LYS A 47 1.93 -23.47 -17.71
C LYS A 47 2.60 -22.35 -18.51
N GLU A 48 2.56 -22.40 -19.84
CA GLU A 48 3.10 -21.32 -20.70
C GLU A 48 2.37 -20.00 -20.49
N LEU A 49 1.04 -20.02 -20.37
CA LEU A 49 0.25 -18.83 -20.06
C LEU A 49 0.61 -18.25 -18.69
N ARG A 50 0.72 -19.11 -17.67
CA ARG A 50 1.17 -18.71 -16.33
C ARG A 50 2.58 -18.13 -16.40
N ASP A 51 3.50 -18.80 -17.07
CA ASP A 51 4.89 -18.36 -17.17
C ASP A 51 4.96 -17.02 -17.93
N LEU A 52 4.15 -16.79 -18.97
CA LEU A 52 4.01 -15.48 -19.64
C LEU A 52 3.42 -14.39 -18.74
N LEU A 53 2.43 -14.73 -17.90
CA LEU A 53 1.85 -13.81 -16.92
C LEU A 53 2.84 -13.49 -15.78
N THR A 54 3.69 -14.46 -15.40
CA THR A 54 4.76 -14.30 -14.41
C THR A 54 5.96 -13.52 -14.97
N ILE A 55 6.31 -13.70 -16.24
CA ILE A 55 7.53 -13.12 -16.84
C ILE A 55 7.42 -11.63 -17.16
N ASN A 56 6.22 -11.04 -17.18
CA ASN A 56 6.02 -9.68 -17.68
C ASN A 56 5.73 -8.62 -16.59
N ILE A 57 5.77 -9.00 -15.32
CA ILE A 57 5.84 -8.04 -14.23
C ILE A 57 7.32 -7.68 -14.09
N GLU A 58 7.71 -6.48 -14.55
CA GLU A 58 9.01 -5.90 -14.20
C GLU A 58 9.04 -5.74 -12.67
N ASP A 59 9.54 -6.77 -12.00
CA ASP A 59 9.57 -7.04 -10.56
C ASP A 59 9.97 -5.80 -9.73
N GLU A 60 10.91 -5.02 -10.27
CA GLU A 60 11.49 -3.85 -9.60
C GLU A 60 10.52 -2.65 -9.52
N ARG A 61 9.67 -2.44 -10.53
CA ARG A 61 8.73 -1.31 -10.56
C ARG A 61 7.49 -1.56 -9.72
N ILE A 62 7.01 -2.80 -9.69
CA ILE A 62 5.88 -3.17 -8.84
C ILE A 62 6.33 -3.22 -7.37
N LEU A 63 7.56 -3.67 -7.12
CA LEU A 63 8.16 -3.62 -5.80
C LEU A 63 8.30 -2.17 -5.30
N SER A 64 8.92 -1.30 -6.09
CA SER A 64 9.10 0.10 -5.72
C SER A 64 7.75 0.78 -5.45
N ALA A 65 6.76 0.54 -6.31
CA ALA A 65 5.40 1.07 -6.13
C ALA A 65 4.72 0.55 -4.85
N THR A 66 4.94 -0.71 -4.47
CA THR A 66 4.36 -1.29 -3.25
C THR A 66 4.96 -0.65 -2.01
N SER A 67 6.27 -0.40 -2.01
CA SER A 67 6.96 0.28 -0.91
C SER A 67 6.58 1.76 -0.82
N GLU A 68 6.59 2.47 -1.94
CA GLU A 68 6.17 3.88 -2.02
C GLU A 68 4.74 4.07 -1.51
N LEU A 69 3.81 3.15 -1.82
CA LEU A 69 2.44 3.19 -1.30
C LEU A 69 2.37 2.94 0.21
N THR A 70 3.25 2.08 0.73
CA THR A 70 3.35 1.81 2.17
C THR A 70 3.87 3.04 2.91
N ASP A 71 5.00 3.60 2.47
CA ASP A 71 5.58 4.84 3.03
C ASP A 71 4.60 6.02 2.92
N ALA A 72 3.95 6.19 1.77
CA ALA A 72 2.96 7.25 1.60
C ALA A 72 1.76 7.09 2.54
N SER A 73 1.30 5.86 2.79
CA SER A 73 0.21 5.61 3.74
C SER A 73 0.62 5.95 5.18
N ASP A 74 1.81 5.53 5.60
CA ASP A 74 2.37 5.86 6.92
C ASP A 74 2.55 7.38 7.11
N ARG A 75 3.05 8.08 6.08
CA ARG A 75 3.20 9.54 6.09
C ARG A 75 1.87 10.25 6.17
N LEU A 76 0.86 9.80 5.41
CA LEU A 76 -0.48 10.38 5.48
C LEU A 76 -1.12 10.14 6.85
N GLN A 77 -0.89 8.99 7.46
CA GLN A 77 -1.33 8.70 8.84
C GLN A 77 -0.65 9.65 9.83
N TYR A 78 0.66 9.86 9.73
CA TYR A 78 1.38 10.83 10.56
C TYR A 78 0.87 12.26 10.37
N VAL A 79 0.64 12.69 9.12
CA VAL A 79 0.07 14.01 8.81
C VAL A 79 -1.33 14.16 9.40
N LEU A 80 -2.18 13.13 9.29
CA LEU A 80 -3.51 13.13 9.91
C LEU A 80 -3.41 13.32 11.43
N GLU A 81 -2.60 12.51 12.11
CA GLU A 81 -2.44 12.58 13.57
C GLU A 81 -1.86 13.92 14.03
N SER A 82 -0.80 14.40 13.37
CA SER A 82 -0.14 15.66 13.72
C SER A 82 -1.04 16.88 13.48
N THR A 83 -1.83 16.88 12.40
CA THR A 83 -2.77 17.96 12.11
C THR A 83 -4.00 17.94 13.02
N GLU A 84 -4.50 16.76 13.40
CA GLU A 84 -5.55 16.63 14.43
C GLU A 84 -5.06 17.16 15.78
N LYS A 85 -3.86 16.77 16.19
CA LYS A 85 -3.28 17.22 17.46
C LYS A 85 -3.06 18.74 17.49
N ALA A 86 -2.44 19.30 16.45
CA ALA A 86 -2.19 20.74 16.38
C ALA A 86 -3.48 21.56 16.41
N ALA A 87 -4.56 21.02 15.85
CA ALA A 87 -5.87 21.64 15.87
C ALA A 87 -6.54 21.60 17.24
N GLU A 88 -6.48 20.46 17.93
CA GLU A 88 -6.94 20.32 19.31
C GLU A 88 -6.23 21.34 20.21
N GLU A 89 -4.90 21.40 20.14
CA GLU A 89 -4.09 22.40 20.87
C GLU A 89 -4.49 23.85 20.53
N THR A 90 -4.81 24.12 19.26
CA THR A 90 -5.24 25.46 18.81
C THR A 90 -6.62 25.84 19.37
N LEU A 91 -7.56 24.89 19.39
CA LEU A 91 -8.90 25.09 19.94
C LEU A 91 -8.86 25.30 21.46
N ASP A 92 -8.08 24.49 22.18
CA ASP A 92 -7.89 24.63 23.63
C ASP A 92 -7.32 26.01 24.01
N LEU A 93 -6.32 26.47 23.24
CA LEU A 93 -5.75 27.81 23.41
C LEU A 93 -6.78 28.90 23.11
N ALA A 94 -7.56 28.75 22.04
CA ALA A 94 -8.60 29.70 21.66
C ALA A 94 -9.70 29.80 22.75
N GLU A 95 -10.14 28.66 23.30
CA GLU A 95 -11.09 28.63 24.41
C GLU A 95 -10.53 29.33 25.65
N THR A 96 -9.29 29.02 26.03
CA THR A 96 -8.61 29.65 27.18
C THR A 96 -8.54 31.17 27.00
N ILE A 97 -8.12 31.65 25.82
CA ILE A 97 -8.08 33.09 25.51
C ILE A 97 -9.48 33.70 25.60
N GLY A 98 -10.51 33.00 25.10
CA GLY A 98 -11.89 33.43 25.18
C GLY A 98 -12.38 33.61 26.62
N GLU A 99 -12.09 32.64 27.50
CA GLU A 99 -12.44 32.70 28.92
C GLU A 99 -11.73 33.85 29.64
N GLU A 100 -10.43 34.04 29.40
CA GLU A 100 -9.65 35.14 29.98
C GLU A 100 -10.17 36.50 29.51
N LEU A 101 -10.51 36.64 28.21
CA LEU A 101 -11.09 37.86 27.66
C LEU A 101 -12.46 38.16 28.26
N LEU A 102 -13.32 37.16 28.45
CA LEU A 102 -14.62 37.34 29.12
C LEU A 102 -14.45 37.78 30.58
N ALA A 103 -13.55 37.14 31.32
CA ALA A 103 -13.24 37.51 32.69
C ALA A 103 -12.66 38.94 32.79
N LEU A 104 -11.83 39.33 31.82
CA LEU A 104 -11.29 40.68 31.73
C LEU A 104 -12.36 41.72 31.38
N ARG A 105 -13.28 41.40 30.45
CA ARG A 105 -14.39 42.26 30.03
C ARG A 105 -15.21 42.76 31.22
N ASP A 106 -15.44 41.87 32.18
CA ASP A 106 -16.26 42.16 33.34
C ASP A 106 -15.54 43.04 34.39
N GLN A 107 -14.21 43.16 34.29
CA GLN A 107 -13.35 43.95 35.20
C GLN A 107 -12.94 45.33 34.64
N VAL A 108 -13.16 45.59 33.34
CA VAL A 108 -12.75 46.84 32.70
C VAL A 108 -13.88 47.86 32.52
N GLU A 109 -13.49 49.14 32.47
CA GLU A 109 -14.35 50.26 32.09
C GLU A 109 -14.81 50.17 30.62
N ASP A 110 -15.94 50.82 30.31
CA ASP A 110 -16.64 50.71 29.01
C ASP A 110 -15.75 50.98 27.78
N ILE A 111 -14.77 51.88 27.90
CA ILE A 111 -13.83 52.23 26.81
C ILE A 111 -13.00 51.03 26.33
N HIS A 112 -12.71 50.07 27.20
CA HIS A 112 -11.91 48.88 26.86
C HIS A 112 -12.77 47.68 26.45
N ARG A 113 -14.08 47.70 26.75
CA ARG A 113 -15.01 46.59 26.41
C ARG A 113 -15.12 46.38 24.92
N GLU A 114 -15.19 47.46 24.13
CA GLU A 114 -15.30 47.36 22.67
C GLU A 114 -14.11 46.62 22.03
N LYS A 115 -12.89 46.84 22.56
CA LYS A 115 -11.69 46.12 22.09
C LYS A 115 -11.72 44.64 22.51
N ILE A 116 -12.20 44.34 23.71
CA ILE A 116 -12.32 42.96 24.19
C ILE A 116 -13.39 42.20 23.39
N ASP A 117 -14.53 42.82 23.12
CA ASP A 117 -15.58 42.23 22.29
C ASP A 117 -15.08 41.97 20.86
N HIS A 118 -14.25 42.86 20.32
CA HIS A 118 -13.57 42.62 19.04
C HIS A 118 -12.62 41.41 19.11
N LEU A 119 -11.79 41.30 20.14
CA LEU A 119 -10.89 40.14 20.33
C LEU A 119 -11.66 38.83 20.50
N LEU A 120 -12.77 38.84 21.26
CA LEU A 120 -13.67 37.69 21.40
C LEU A 120 -14.26 37.27 20.05
N GLY A 121 -14.65 38.23 19.20
CA GLY A 121 -15.09 37.95 17.83
C GLY A 121 -13.98 37.33 16.97
N GLN A 122 -12.72 37.73 17.14
CA GLN A 122 -11.58 37.14 16.43
C GLN A 122 -11.30 35.71 16.90
N VAL A 123 -11.38 35.43 18.20
CA VAL A 123 -11.25 34.06 18.76
C VAL A 123 -12.36 33.15 18.22
N GLN A 124 -13.61 33.63 18.20
CA GLN A 124 -14.72 32.88 17.60
C GLN A 124 -14.51 32.60 16.11
N ALA A 125 -13.99 33.59 15.37
CA ALA A 125 -13.65 33.39 13.95
C ALA A 125 -12.54 32.36 13.75
N LEU A 126 -11.56 32.30 14.66
CA LEU A 126 -10.49 31.29 14.65
C LEU A 126 -11.05 29.88 14.88
N ILE A 127 -11.91 29.71 15.88
CA ILE A 127 -12.60 28.43 16.16
C ILE A 127 -13.45 27.99 14.96
N MET A 128 -14.20 28.91 14.34
CA MET A 128 -14.99 28.60 13.15
C MET A 128 -14.13 28.27 11.92
N ALA A 129 -13.00 28.95 11.73
CA ALA A 129 -12.10 28.68 10.60
C ALA A 129 -11.53 27.26 10.62
N GLN A 130 -11.52 26.61 11.79
CA GLN A 130 -11.07 25.24 11.97
C GLN A 130 -12.01 24.19 11.36
N GLU A 131 -13.22 24.56 10.92
CA GLU A 131 -14.18 23.65 10.28
C GLU A 131 -13.61 22.95 9.02
N TYR A 132 -12.67 23.58 8.31
CA TYR A 132 -11.99 22.98 7.15
C TYR A 132 -11.06 21.80 7.51
N GLN A 133 -10.57 21.75 8.75
CA GLN A 133 -9.73 20.66 9.21
C GLN A 133 -10.56 19.40 9.48
N ASP A 134 -11.81 19.52 9.95
CA ASP A 134 -12.71 18.36 10.06
C ASP A 134 -12.95 17.71 8.69
N LEU A 135 -13.20 18.54 7.66
CA LEU A 135 -13.35 18.05 6.30
C LEU A 135 -12.07 17.38 5.76
N THR A 136 -10.91 17.98 6.02
CA THR A 136 -9.60 17.45 5.58
C THR A 136 -9.29 16.12 6.29
N GLY A 137 -9.56 16.03 7.59
CA GLY A 137 -9.40 14.81 8.38
C GLY A 137 -10.32 13.69 7.87
N GLN A 138 -11.58 14.00 7.54
CA GLN A 138 -12.50 13.02 6.96
C GLN A 138 -12.04 12.49 5.59
N VAL A 139 -11.47 13.36 4.74
CA VAL A 139 -10.92 12.95 3.44
C VAL A 139 -9.73 12.02 3.63
N LEU A 140 -8.77 12.39 4.49
CA LEU A 140 -7.60 11.56 4.79
C LEU A 140 -8.00 10.21 5.40
N LYS A 141 -8.94 10.19 6.35
CA LYS A 141 -9.48 8.96 6.96
C LYS A 141 -10.12 8.00 5.94
N ARG A 142 -10.58 8.50 4.78
CA ARG A 142 -11.08 7.65 3.68
C ARG A 142 -9.98 7.26 2.69
N MET A 143 -9.00 8.15 2.47
CA MET A 143 -7.92 7.93 1.51
C MET A 143 -6.88 6.92 2.02
N ILE A 144 -6.54 6.95 3.32
CA ILE A 144 -5.55 6.04 3.92
C ILE A 144 -5.96 4.56 3.74
N PRO A 145 -7.18 4.13 4.11
CA PRO A 145 -7.61 2.75 3.87
C PRO A 145 -7.68 2.37 2.37
N ALA A 146 -7.93 3.34 1.48
CA ALA A 146 -7.94 3.09 0.04
C ALA A 146 -6.52 2.82 -0.48
N MET A 147 -5.51 3.54 0.03
CA MET A 147 -4.10 3.30 -0.29
C MET A 147 -3.59 1.97 0.28
N GLU A 148 -3.93 1.64 1.53
CA GLU A 148 -3.67 0.32 2.11
C GLU A 148 -4.35 -0.81 1.31
N GLY A 149 -5.56 -0.56 0.80
CA GLY A 149 -6.27 -1.49 -0.07
C GLY A 149 -5.52 -1.73 -1.39
N MET A 150 -4.97 -0.68 -1.99
CA MET A 150 -4.16 -0.76 -3.20
C MET A 150 -2.85 -1.52 -2.96
N GLN A 151 -2.17 -1.26 -1.84
CA GLN A 151 -1.02 -2.03 -1.39
C GLN A 151 -1.35 -3.53 -1.30
N LYS A 152 -2.44 -3.90 -0.62
CA LYS A 152 -2.85 -5.30 -0.47
C LYS A 152 -3.14 -5.99 -1.80
N ILE A 153 -3.66 -5.26 -2.79
CA ILE A 153 -3.89 -5.81 -4.13
C ILE A 153 -2.55 -6.08 -4.82
N LEU A 154 -1.60 -5.15 -4.75
CA LEU A 154 -0.26 -5.33 -5.33
C LEU A 154 0.49 -6.48 -4.64
N GLU A 155 0.46 -6.57 -3.31
CA GLU A 155 1.07 -7.68 -2.57
C GLU A 155 0.49 -9.04 -3.00
N LYS A 156 -0.83 -9.13 -3.21
CA LYS A 156 -1.48 -10.34 -3.73
C LYS A 156 -1.05 -10.67 -5.16
N LEU A 157 -0.88 -9.68 -6.01
CA LEU A 157 -0.40 -9.88 -7.38
C LEU A 157 1.05 -10.38 -7.40
N ILE A 158 1.92 -9.81 -6.57
CA ILE A 158 3.31 -10.26 -6.41
C ILE A 158 3.35 -11.72 -5.92
N ALA A 159 2.54 -12.04 -4.90
CA ALA A 159 2.44 -13.41 -4.38
C ALA A 159 1.90 -14.40 -5.43
N ALA A 160 0.88 -14.00 -6.21
CA ALA A 160 0.31 -14.84 -7.27
C ALA A 160 1.28 -15.06 -8.44
N ALA A 161 2.16 -14.10 -8.71
CA ALA A 161 3.23 -14.24 -9.69
C ALA A 161 4.38 -15.16 -9.22
N GLY A 162 4.39 -15.57 -7.94
CA GLY A 162 5.34 -16.55 -7.40
C GLY A 162 6.60 -15.92 -6.81
N HIS A 163 6.62 -14.62 -6.58
CA HIS A 163 7.75 -13.92 -5.98
C HIS A 163 7.66 -13.93 -4.45
N ASN A 164 8.83 -14.05 -3.80
CA ASN A 164 8.92 -14.04 -2.35
C ASN A 164 8.85 -12.61 -1.80
N LEU A 165 7.69 -12.24 -1.25
CA LEU A 165 7.41 -10.91 -0.72
C LEU A 165 8.41 -10.46 0.37
N GLU A 166 8.94 -11.40 1.18
CA GLU A 166 9.88 -11.12 2.26
C GLU A 166 11.28 -10.75 1.75
N GLU A 167 11.72 -11.41 0.68
CA GLU A 167 13.03 -11.14 0.07
C GLU A 167 13.03 -9.81 -0.69
N LEU A 168 11.87 -9.47 -1.26
CA LEU A 168 11.62 -8.20 -1.93
C LEU A 168 11.54 -7.02 -0.94
N LYS A 169 10.83 -7.18 0.19
CA LYS A 169 10.75 -6.13 1.24
C LYS A 169 12.11 -5.78 1.84
N LYS A 170 12.99 -6.77 2.05
CA LYS A 170 14.36 -6.53 2.54
C LYS A 170 15.23 -5.72 1.57
N ARG A 171 15.18 -6.06 0.27
CA ARG A 171 15.94 -5.33 -0.77
C ARG A 171 15.53 -3.87 -0.85
N ASP A 172 14.25 -3.59 -0.69
CA ASP A 172 13.71 -2.24 -0.80
C ASP A 172 14.00 -1.38 0.45
N GLN A 173 13.93 -1.95 1.65
CA GLN A 173 14.36 -1.27 2.89
C GLN A 173 15.82 -0.80 2.82
N ASP A 174 16.71 -1.59 2.21
CA ASP A 174 18.11 -1.18 2.03
C ASP A 174 18.27 -0.03 1.00
N LEU A 175 17.34 0.10 0.04
CA LEU A 175 17.32 1.18 -0.96
C LEU A 175 16.71 2.48 -0.41
N MET A 176 15.78 2.41 0.56
CA MET A 176 15.11 3.57 1.14
C MET A 176 15.83 4.22 2.35
N LYS A 177 16.95 3.65 2.81
CA LYS A 177 17.77 4.26 3.88
C LYS A 177 18.23 5.68 3.49
N GLY A 178 17.78 6.68 4.26
CA GLY A 178 18.18 8.09 4.11
C GLY A 178 17.24 9.00 3.31
N ALA A 179 16.04 8.54 2.92
CA ALA A 179 15.10 9.33 2.13
C ALA A 179 14.12 10.17 2.98
N GLY A 180 14.60 11.31 3.51
CA GLY A 180 13.76 12.34 4.14
C GLY A 180 13.52 12.17 5.65
N PRO A 181 12.72 13.06 6.28
CA PRO A 181 12.49 13.04 7.72
C PRO A 181 11.85 11.72 8.16
N ASN A 182 12.39 11.13 9.22
CA ASN A 182 12.07 9.78 9.66
C ASN A 182 10.73 9.75 10.44
N VAL A 183 9.62 9.80 9.72
CA VAL A 183 8.26 9.91 10.30
C VAL A 183 7.46 8.59 10.27
N THR A 184 7.98 7.55 9.62
CA THR A 184 7.33 6.24 9.49
C THR A 184 7.59 5.34 10.70
N ARG A 185 6.78 4.28 10.88
CA ARG A 185 6.94 3.34 12.00
C ARG A 185 8.29 2.61 11.95
N SER A 186 8.78 2.24 10.77
CA SER A 186 10.14 1.70 10.56
C SER A 186 11.22 2.73 10.86
N GLY A 187 10.93 4.01 10.62
CA GLY A 187 11.82 5.12 10.92
C GLY A 187 12.01 5.40 12.41
N LYS A 188 10.98 5.18 13.22
CA LYS A 188 11.06 5.37 14.68
C LYS A 188 12.00 4.39 15.40
N GLU A 189 12.26 3.21 14.85
CA GLU A 189 13.22 2.25 15.43
C GLU A 189 14.68 2.61 15.10
N ASP A 190 14.93 3.23 13.94
CA ASP A 190 16.24 3.76 13.50
C ASP A 190 16.44 5.24 13.86
N ALA A 191 15.48 5.84 14.58
CA ALA A 191 15.56 7.23 15.00
C ALA A 191 16.52 7.32 16.18
N VAL A 192 17.68 7.93 15.93
CA VAL A 192 18.60 8.43 16.95
C VAL A 192 17.80 9.31 17.90
N SER A 193 17.44 8.77 19.07
CA SER A 193 16.50 9.41 19.99
C SER A 193 17.19 10.25 21.06
N SER A 194 18.51 10.13 21.15
CA SER A 194 19.35 10.77 22.17
C SER A 194 20.48 11.56 21.52
N GLN A 195 20.80 12.72 22.10
CA GLN A 195 21.92 13.58 21.66
C GLN A 195 23.27 12.85 21.79
N ASP A 196 23.38 11.88 22.70
CA ASP A 196 24.58 11.08 22.93
C ASP A 196 24.90 10.17 21.72
N GLU A 197 23.87 9.59 21.10
CA GLU A 197 24.02 8.78 19.87
C GLU A 197 24.33 9.64 18.63
N VAL A 198 23.93 10.92 18.62
CA VAL A 198 24.35 11.88 17.59
C VAL A 198 25.85 12.15 17.70
N ASP A 199 26.35 12.34 18.92
CA ASP A 199 27.76 12.58 19.18
C ASP A 199 28.62 11.34 18.85
N ASP A 200 28.14 10.12 19.16
CA ASP A 200 28.80 8.86 18.76
C ASP A 200 28.89 8.70 17.23
N LEU A 201 27.86 9.14 16.50
CA LEU A 201 27.85 9.12 15.04
C LEU A 201 28.81 10.16 14.44
N LEU A 202 28.94 11.34 15.05
CA LEU A 202 29.89 12.38 14.64
C LEU A 202 31.34 11.93 14.89
N ASP A 203 31.60 11.31 16.04
CA ASP A 203 32.90 10.69 16.36
C ASP A 203 33.25 9.57 15.35
N SER A 204 32.25 8.76 14.94
CA SER A 204 32.44 7.70 13.92
C SER A 204 32.75 8.24 12.51
N LEU A 205 32.29 9.46 12.21
CA LEU A 205 32.53 10.18 10.96
C LEU A 205 33.81 11.04 11.01
N GLY A 206 34.48 11.10 12.16
CA GLY A 206 35.74 11.80 12.37
C GLY A 206 35.62 13.33 12.37
N LEU A 207 34.47 13.87 12.79
CA LEU A 207 34.22 15.30 12.96
C LEU A 207 34.18 15.69 14.44
#